data_AF-A0A0D7WYQ5-F1
#
_entry.id   AF-A0A0D7WYQ5-F1
#
_cell.length_a   1.000
_cell.length_b   1.000
_cell.length_c   1.000
_cell.angle_alpha   90.00
_cell.angle_beta   90.00
_cell.angle_gamma   90.00
#
_symmetry.space_group_name_H-M   'P 1'
#
loop_
_entity.id
_entity.type
_entity.pdbx_description
1 polymer ?
#
loop_
_entity_poly.entity_id
_entity_poly.type
_entity_poly.pdbx_seq_one_letter_code
_entity_poly.pdbx_strand_id
1 'polypeptide(L)'
;MNIPEKYIKCFPAYEDVFVGDLEHYRKHFLPICSINLQFLFPEQDEWLHFVSVKEIHEGSVGEDTQSFHTTFTKEDMLGFDVMDGKYKFEADWDYFILHQKEQLEVAYETLKSTGDKAYLRMKRKVMSLDEVEHAYIANEQDYQSRKAFFLKNNNIYPYSSFGDAKESVEELTRDFEDKQSSGWGLSFPEVNGILDDIAFQSEEAQSYIKEYGESIEEMLQFEHTNLLHVPKCANGETFTYIGSFTGYYFQAFGADSVYLFYDRDLVKAVICFEYS
;
A
#
# COMPACT_ATOMS: atom_id res chain seq x y z
N MET A 1 10.96 -17.18 -4.95
CA MET A 1 11.40 -17.49 -3.55
C MET A 1 10.21 -18.02 -2.71
N ASN A 2 10.45 -18.83 -1.67
CA ASN A 2 9.38 -19.26 -0.76
C ASN A 2 9.77 -19.09 0.72
N ILE A 3 9.10 -18.18 1.41
CA ILE A 3 9.22 -17.94 2.85
C ILE A 3 8.39 -18.99 3.60
N PRO A 4 8.96 -19.69 4.59
CA PRO A 4 8.22 -20.66 5.40
C PRO A 4 7.02 -20.04 6.13
N GLU A 5 5.90 -20.75 6.22
CA GLU A 5 4.64 -20.27 6.84
C GLU A 5 4.78 -19.71 8.27
N LYS A 6 5.78 -20.18 9.04
CA LYS A 6 6.06 -19.62 10.38
C LYS A 6 6.57 -18.18 10.36
N TYR A 7 7.05 -17.70 9.21
CA TYR A 7 7.62 -16.37 9.02
C TYR A 7 6.81 -15.48 8.08
N ILE A 8 5.67 -15.97 7.57
CA ILE A 8 4.82 -15.20 6.66
C ILE A 8 3.34 -15.45 6.93
N LYS A 9 2.53 -14.39 6.87
CA LYS A 9 1.07 -14.45 6.96
C LYS A 9 0.46 -13.65 5.82
N CYS A 10 -0.15 -14.32 4.84
CA CYS A 10 -0.87 -13.66 3.76
C CYS A 10 -2.25 -13.20 4.25
N PHE A 11 -2.64 -11.97 3.91
CA PHE A 11 -3.92 -11.35 4.30
C PHE A 11 -4.25 -11.47 5.80
N PRO A 12 -3.33 -11.03 6.70
CA PRO A 12 -3.53 -11.09 8.15
C PRO A 12 -4.80 -10.36 8.59
N ALA A 13 -5.32 -10.73 9.76
CA ALA A 13 -6.42 -9.99 10.37
C ALA A 13 -5.94 -8.59 10.80
N TYR A 14 -6.84 -7.60 10.80
CA TYR A 14 -6.49 -6.23 11.21
C TYR A 14 -6.01 -6.18 12.66
N GLU A 15 -6.57 -7.03 13.52
CA GLU A 15 -6.19 -7.19 14.93
C GLU A 15 -4.74 -7.66 15.10
N ASP A 16 -4.20 -8.37 14.11
CA ASP A 16 -2.82 -8.86 14.11
C ASP A 16 -1.84 -7.84 13.53
N VAL A 17 -2.34 -6.78 12.89
CA VAL A 17 -1.56 -5.79 12.14
C VAL A 17 -1.55 -4.45 12.85
N PHE A 18 -2.65 -4.05 13.47
CA PHE A 18 -2.82 -2.70 14.02
C PHE A 18 -3.14 -2.72 15.51
N VAL A 19 -2.74 -1.65 16.19
CA VAL A 19 -3.08 -1.37 17.57
C VAL A 19 -3.93 -0.10 17.69
N GLY A 20 -4.91 -0.12 18.59
CA GLY A 20 -5.80 1.01 18.85
C GLY A 20 -7.19 0.84 18.24
N ASP A 21 -7.77 1.93 17.75
CA ASP A 21 -9.10 1.95 17.16
C ASP A 21 -9.10 1.37 15.74
N LEU A 22 -9.57 0.13 15.63
CA LEU A 22 -9.61 -0.61 14.37
C LEU A 22 -10.60 -0.04 13.35
N GLU A 23 -11.56 0.82 13.73
CA GLU A 23 -12.51 1.40 12.77
C GLU A 23 -11.78 2.28 11.75
N HIS A 24 -10.87 3.14 12.23
CA HIS A 24 -10.04 3.97 11.35
C HIS A 24 -9.13 3.12 10.47
N TYR A 25 -8.49 2.08 11.03
CA TYR A 25 -7.62 1.22 10.23
C TYR A 25 -8.39 0.46 9.15
N ARG A 26 -9.56 -0.08 9.49
CA ARG A 26 -10.46 -0.73 8.53
C ARG A 26 -11.00 0.24 7.49
N LYS A 27 -11.14 1.52 7.81
CA LYS A 27 -11.56 2.52 6.84
C LYS A 27 -10.47 2.81 5.81
N HIS A 28 -9.21 2.93 6.23
CA HIS A 28 -8.16 3.50 5.38
C HIS A 28 -7.15 2.51 4.79
N PHE A 29 -6.90 1.40 5.47
CA PHE A 29 -5.80 0.49 5.13
C PHE A 29 -6.28 -0.87 4.63
N LEU A 30 -5.39 -1.56 3.92
CA LEU A 30 -5.57 -2.93 3.44
C LEU A 30 -4.35 -3.78 3.82
N PRO A 31 -4.46 -4.68 4.81
CA PRO A 31 -3.36 -5.60 5.13
C PRO A 31 -3.13 -6.62 4.02
N ILE A 32 -1.92 -6.64 3.46
CA ILE A 32 -1.58 -7.51 2.34
C ILE A 32 -0.84 -8.76 2.82
N CYS A 33 0.25 -8.55 3.56
CA CYS A 33 1.13 -9.62 4.00
C CYS A 33 1.83 -9.19 5.29
N SER A 34 2.13 -10.13 6.18
CA SER A 34 3.06 -9.91 7.29
C SER A 34 4.26 -10.82 7.14
N ILE A 35 5.44 -10.32 7.46
CA ILE A 35 6.65 -11.13 7.56
C ILE A 35 7.25 -10.99 8.95
N ASN A 36 7.89 -12.05 9.44
CA ASN A 36 8.69 -11.99 10.64
C ASN A 36 10.16 -11.79 10.26
N LEU A 37 10.80 -10.80 10.89
CA LEU A 37 12.17 -10.43 10.58
C LEU A 37 13.19 -11.53 10.86
N GLN A 38 12.89 -12.56 11.67
CA GLN A 38 13.79 -13.70 11.88
C GLN A 38 14.16 -14.43 10.58
N PHE A 39 13.32 -14.31 9.54
CA PHE A 39 13.65 -14.85 8.23
C PHE A 39 14.88 -14.19 7.61
N LEU A 40 15.04 -12.88 7.80
CA LEU A 40 16.15 -12.08 7.27
C LEU A 40 17.28 -11.89 8.28
N PHE A 41 16.90 -11.70 9.54
CA PHE A 41 17.77 -11.36 10.66
C PHE A 41 17.44 -12.30 11.83
N PRO A 42 18.10 -13.47 11.95
CA PRO A 42 17.72 -14.54 12.88
C PRO A 42 17.55 -14.11 14.35
N GLU A 43 18.17 -13.01 14.76
CA GLU A 43 18.09 -12.43 16.09
C GLU A 43 16.89 -11.48 16.32
N GLN A 44 16.07 -11.20 15.32
CA GLN A 44 14.99 -10.21 15.36
C GLN A 44 13.60 -10.87 15.25
N ASP A 45 13.00 -11.20 16.39
CA ASP A 45 11.62 -11.71 16.46
C ASP A 45 10.59 -10.57 16.46
N GLU A 46 10.44 -9.93 15.30
CA GLU A 46 9.53 -8.80 15.12
C GLU A 46 8.70 -8.99 13.86
N TRP A 47 7.40 -8.72 13.95
CA TRP A 47 6.50 -8.80 12.80
C TRP A 47 6.38 -7.43 12.14
N LEU A 48 6.54 -7.40 10.82
CA LEU A 48 6.26 -6.24 9.99
C LEU A 48 5.17 -6.57 8.98
N HIS A 49 4.47 -5.54 8.53
CA HIS A 49 3.29 -5.67 7.68
C HIS A 49 3.41 -4.81 6.43
N PHE A 50 3.17 -5.46 5.28
CA PHE A 50 2.88 -4.83 4.01
C PHE A 50 1.41 -4.41 4.01
N VAL A 51 1.17 -3.13 3.81
CA VAL A 51 -0.15 -2.52 3.87
C VAL A 51 -0.31 -1.60 2.67
N SER A 52 -1.46 -1.67 1.99
CA SER A 52 -1.88 -0.66 1.01
C SER A 52 -2.91 0.28 1.63
N VAL A 53 -3.28 1.35 0.92
CA VAL A 53 -4.36 2.27 1.33
C VAL A 53 -5.47 2.33 0.29
N LYS A 54 -6.69 2.48 0.79
CA LYS A 54 -7.90 2.54 -0.02
C LYS A 54 -8.09 3.87 -0.74
N GLU A 55 -7.39 4.92 -0.29
CA GLU A 55 -7.43 6.26 -0.89
C GLU A 55 -6.77 6.36 -2.25
N ILE A 56 -5.93 5.38 -2.62
CA ILE A 56 -5.28 5.38 -3.93
C ILE A 56 -6.36 5.46 -5.02
N HIS A 57 -6.23 6.49 -5.84
CA HIS A 57 -7.09 6.85 -6.97
C HIS A 57 -6.22 7.69 -7.94
N GLU A 58 -6.82 8.52 -8.81
CA GLU A 58 -6.09 9.57 -9.52
C GLU A 58 -5.38 10.52 -8.53
N GLY A 59 -4.06 10.68 -8.70
CA GLY A 59 -3.21 11.53 -7.86
C GLY A 59 -2.45 10.76 -6.79
N SER A 60 -1.81 11.51 -5.89
CA SER A 60 -0.97 10.97 -4.83
C SER A 60 -1.68 11.01 -3.47
N VAL A 61 -1.52 9.96 -2.67
CA VAL A 61 -2.13 9.94 -1.32
C VAL A 61 -1.43 10.97 -0.46
N GLY A 62 -2.20 11.88 0.14
CA GLY A 62 -1.66 12.95 0.98
C GLY A 62 -1.21 14.21 0.22
N GLU A 63 -1.43 14.29 -1.10
CA GLU A 63 -1.07 15.46 -1.92
C GLU A 63 -1.78 16.75 -1.49
N ASP A 64 -2.96 16.63 -0.88
CA ASP A 64 -3.85 17.76 -0.53
C ASP A 64 -3.91 18.01 0.99
N THR A 65 -3.08 17.32 1.77
CA THR A 65 -3.14 17.28 3.24
C THR A 65 -1.80 17.59 3.90
N GLN A 66 -0.97 18.45 3.29
CA GLN A 66 0.38 18.79 3.78
C GLN A 66 0.41 19.33 5.22
N SER A 67 -0.68 19.93 5.70
CA SER A 67 -0.78 20.39 7.09
C SER A 67 -0.74 19.27 8.12
N PHE A 68 -1.00 18.03 7.71
CA PHE A 68 -1.02 16.83 8.55
C PHE A 68 0.20 15.92 8.30
N HIS A 69 1.13 16.35 7.44
CA HIS A 69 2.37 15.62 7.21
C HIS A 69 3.27 15.63 8.45
N THR A 70 3.97 14.53 8.66
CA THR A 70 5.00 14.34 9.67
C THR A 70 6.36 14.13 9.00
N THR A 71 7.36 13.69 9.77
CA THR A 71 8.66 13.31 9.20
C THR A 71 8.55 12.08 8.29
N PHE A 72 7.73 11.09 8.65
CA PHE A 72 7.61 9.81 7.94
C PHE A 72 6.23 9.54 7.35
N THR A 73 5.30 10.48 7.48
CA THR A 73 4.03 10.49 6.75
C THR A 73 3.95 11.75 5.89
N LYS A 74 4.05 11.57 4.57
CA LYS A 74 4.04 12.62 3.54
C LYS A 74 3.29 12.11 2.31
N GLU A 75 3.29 12.88 1.25
CA GLU A 75 2.77 12.43 -0.05
C GLU A 75 3.38 11.08 -0.44
N ASP A 76 2.51 10.09 -0.65
CA ASP A 76 2.83 8.69 -0.97
C ASP A 76 3.80 7.98 0.00
N MET A 77 3.88 8.43 1.24
CA MET A 77 4.75 7.87 2.27
C MET A 77 3.98 7.80 3.59
N LEU A 78 3.90 6.62 4.22
CA LEU A 78 3.12 6.39 5.44
C LEU A 78 3.98 5.81 6.56
N GLY A 79 4.05 6.52 7.68
CA GLY A 79 4.80 6.11 8.87
C GLY A 79 3.94 5.39 9.90
N PHE A 80 4.52 4.37 10.52
CA PHE A 80 3.93 3.62 11.63
C PHE A 80 4.95 3.44 12.75
N ASP A 81 4.53 3.70 13.98
CA ASP A 81 5.23 3.17 15.15
C ASP A 81 4.96 1.67 15.25
N VAL A 82 6.01 0.85 15.40
CA VAL A 82 5.86 -0.59 15.61
C VAL A 82 5.80 -0.85 17.12
N MET A 83 4.74 -1.52 17.57
CA MET A 83 4.43 -1.79 18.97
C MET A 83 4.10 -3.27 19.13
N ASP A 84 5.04 -4.05 19.65
CA ASP A 84 4.90 -5.50 19.83
C ASP A 84 4.44 -6.21 18.53
N GLY A 85 5.08 -5.88 17.40
CA GLY A 85 4.78 -6.44 16.09
C GLY A 85 3.45 -6.00 15.51
N LYS A 86 2.94 -4.84 15.90
CA LYS A 86 1.74 -4.20 15.33
C LYS A 86 2.00 -2.73 15.02
N TYR A 87 1.28 -2.19 14.07
CA TYR A 87 1.41 -0.83 13.61
C TYR A 87 0.44 0.11 14.32
N LYS A 88 0.97 1.25 14.74
CA LYS A 88 0.21 2.44 15.09
C LYS A 88 0.51 3.53 14.06
N PHE A 89 -0.50 4.00 13.35
CA PHE A 89 -0.32 5.12 12.41
C PHE A 89 0.15 6.37 13.16
N GLU A 90 1.22 7.01 12.67
CA GLU A 90 1.91 8.07 13.43
C GLU A 90 1.30 9.47 13.25
N ALA A 91 0.51 9.68 12.19
CA ALA A 91 -0.03 10.97 11.81
C ALA A 91 -1.49 11.14 12.26
N ASP A 92 -2.01 12.35 12.08
CA ASP A 92 -3.43 12.65 12.27
C ASP A 92 -4.28 11.97 11.18
N TRP A 93 -5.48 11.52 11.51
CA TRP A 93 -6.39 10.89 10.54
C TRP A 93 -6.88 11.87 9.47
N ASP A 94 -6.83 13.18 9.74
CA ASP A 94 -7.05 14.22 8.73
C ASP A 94 -6.00 14.22 7.61
N TYR A 95 -4.92 13.43 7.72
CA TYR A 95 -4.05 13.07 6.61
C TYR A 95 -4.83 12.47 5.43
N PHE A 96 -5.82 11.62 5.70
CA PHE A 96 -6.70 11.07 4.67
C PHE A 96 -7.80 12.06 4.35
N ILE A 97 -7.93 12.46 3.09
CA ILE A 97 -8.79 13.58 2.71
C ILE A 97 -10.28 13.30 3.00
N LEU A 98 -10.70 12.03 2.96
CA LEU A 98 -12.06 11.63 3.31
C LEU A 98 -12.42 11.82 4.78
N HIS A 99 -11.43 11.92 5.68
CA HIS A 99 -11.70 12.22 7.08
C HIS A 99 -12.26 13.65 7.24
N GLN A 100 -11.93 14.55 6.31
CA GLN A 100 -12.38 15.94 6.29
C GLN A 100 -13.72 16.15 5.55
N LYS A 101 -14.32 15.09 4.98
CA LYS A 101 -15.47 15.20 4.06
C LYS A 101 -16.66 15.94 4.68
N GLU A 102 -17.13 15.50 5.84
CA GLU A 102 -18.29 16.08 6.51
C GLU A 102 -18.10 17.59 6.77
N GLN A 103 -16.91 17.98 7.27
CA GLN A 103 -16.60 19.37 7.52
C GLN A 103 -16.61 20.22 6.24
N LEU A 104 -16.08 19.68 5.14
CA LEU A 104 -16.04 20.36 3.84
C LEU A 104 -17.43 20.48 3.21
N GLU A 105 -18.31 19.50 3.38
CA GLU A 105 -19.71 19.55 2.96
C GLU A 105 -20.51 20.61 3.72
N VAL A 106 -20.32 20.70 5.05
CA VAL A 106 -20.94 21.76 5.87
C VAL A 106 -20.46 23.14 5.46
N ALA A 107 -19.16 23.30 5.19
CA ALA A 107 -18.58 24.55 4.72
C ALA A 107 -19.15 24.93 3.33
N TYR A 108 -19.30 23.96 2.43
CA TYR A 108 -19.92 24.15 1.12
C TYR A 108 -21.35 24.67 1.22
N GLU A 109 -22.22 24.01 1.98
CA GLU A 109 -23.62 24.41 2.12
C GLU A 109 -23.75 25.78 2.82
N THR A 110 -22.87 26.09 3.77
CA THR A 110 -22.82 27.42 4.40
C THR A 110 -22.51 28.51 3.37
N LEU A 111 -21.43 28.38 2.60
CA LEU A 111 -21.04 29.36 1.57
C LEU A 111 -22.12 29.54 0.49
N LYS A 112 -22.77 28.45 0.11
CA LYS A 112 -23.86 28.44 -0.86
C LYS A 112 -25.08 29.20 -0.32
N SER A 113 -25.43 29.00 0.95
CA SER A 113 -26.57 29.67 1.59
C SER A 113 -26.36 31.19 1.74
N THR A 114 -25.11 31.65 1.94
CA THR A 114 -24.77 33.07 2.06
C THR A 114 -24.58 33.77 0.71
N GLY A 115 -24.59 33.02 -0.39
CA GLY A 115 -24.34 33.55 -1.73
C GLY A 115 -22.86 33.88 -2.01
N ASP A 116 -21.93 33.38 -1.19
CA ASP A 116 -20.50 33.58 -1.37
C ASP A 116 -19.98 32.73 -2.54
N LYS A 117 -19.49 33.38 -3.60
CA LYS A 117 -18.98 32.70 -4.81
C LYS A 117 -17.84 31.70 -4.54
N ALA A 118 -17.18 31.75 -3.37
CA ALA A 118 -16.25 30.72 -2.94
C ALA A 118 -16.86 29.30 -2.94
N TYR A 119 -18.20 29.17 -2.80
CA TYR A 119 -18.89 27.88 -2.89
C TYR A 119 -18.61 27.14 -4.20
N LEU A 120 -18.31 27.85 -5.31
CA LEU A 120 -18.00 27.21 -6.60
C LEU A 120 -16.67 26.45 -6.58
N ARG A 121 -15.67 27.00 -5.88
CA ARG A 121 -14.40 26.29 -5.66
C ARG A 121 -14.62 25.12 -4.72
N MET A 122 -15.37 25.34 -3.63
CA MET A 122 -15.66 24.28 -2.67
C MET A 122 -16.47 23.14 -3.30
N LYS A 123 -17.41 23.44 -4.20
CA LYS A 123 -18.18 22.43 -4.94
C LYS A 123 -17.26 21.42 -5.65
N ARG A 124 -16.21 21.91 -6.31
CA ARG A 124 -15.24 21.03 -7.00
C ARG A 124 -14.49 20.14 -6.01
N LYS A 125 -14.10 20.67 -4.85
CA LYS A 125 -13.45 19.90 -3.79
C LYS A 125 -14.37 18.83 -3.20
N VAL A 126 -15.65 19.15 -2.97
CA VAL A 126 -16.62 18.14 -2.49
C VAL A 126 -16.86 17.07 -3.56
N MET A 127 -16.99 17.44 -4.83
CA MET A 127 -17.15 16.46 -5.92
C MET A 127 -15.94 15.52 -6.05
N SER A 128 -14.71 16.01 -5.89
CA SER A 128 -13.53 15.12 -5.92
C SER A 128 -13.51 14.17 -4.72
N LEU A 129 -14.07 14.55 -3.57
CA LEU A 129 -14.22 13.64 -2.42
C LEU A 129 -15.25 12.53 -2.67
N ASP A 130 -16.27 12.79 -3.48
CA ASP A 130 -17.18 11.71 -3.90
C ASP A 130 -16.42 10.70 -4.76
N GLU A 131 -15.56 11.13 -5.68
CA GLU A 131 -14.73 10.23 -6.49
C GLU A 131 -13.78 9.39 -5.62
N VAL A 132 -13.13 10.01 -4.63
CA VAL A 132 -12.28 9.29 -3.67
C VAL A 132 -13.10 8.29 -2.84
N GLU A 133 -14.32 8.64 -2.41
CA GLU A 133 -15.19 7.70 -1.68
C GLU A 133 -15.59 6.49 -2.53
N HIS A 134 -15.88 6.70 -3.82
CA HIS A 134 -16.10 5.58 -4.75
C HIS A 134 -14.85 4.72 -4.90
N ALA A 135 -13.66 5.31 -4.95
CA ALA A 135 -12.40 4.58 -4.99
C ALA A 135 -12.20 3.71 -3.74
N TYR A 136 -12.53 4.21 -2.54
CA TYR A 136 -12.48 3.41 -1.30
C TYR A 136 -13.35 2.16 -1.37
N ILE A 137 -14.58 2.30 -1.90
CA ILE A 137 -15.52 1.19 -2.04
C ILE A 137 -14.98 0.18 -3.08
N ALA A 138 -14.55 0.67 -4.24
CA ALA A 138 -14.00 -0.14 -5.32
C ALA A 138 -12.74 -0.91 -4.88
N ASN A 139 -11.81 -0.24 -4.20
CA ASN A 139 -10.57 -0.83 -3.69
C ASN A 139 -10.84 -1.88 -2.62
N GLU A 140 -11.73 -1.62 -1.66
CA GLU A 140 -12.12 -2.63 -0.66
C GLU A 140 -12.77 -3.86 -1.32
N GLN A 141 -13.68 -3.64 -2.26
CA GLN A 141 -14.38 -4.75 -2.92
C GLN A 141 -13.42 -5.62 -3.73
N ASP A 142 -12.54 -5.02 -4.53
CA ASP A 142 -11.54 -5.75 -5.33
C ASP A 142 -10.54 -6.47 -4.41
N TYR A 143 -10.12 -5.84 -3.32
CA TYR A 143 -9.27 -6.47 -2.30
C TYR A 143 -9.91 -7.73 -1.70
N GLN A 144 -11.20 -7.68 -1.32
CA GLN A 144 -11.88 -8.85 -0.78
C GLN A 144 -12.00 -9.97 -1.81
N SER A 145 -12.30 -9.63 -3.08
CA SER A 145 -12.35 -10.60 -4.18
C SER A 145 -10.99 -11.27 -4.42
N ARG A 146 -9.91 -10.48 -4.47
CA ARG A 146 -8.53 -10.94 -4.70
C ARG A 146 -8.01 -11.76 -3.52
N LYS A 147 -8.33 -11.37 -2.29
CA LYS A 147 -8.08 -12.17 -1.07
C LYS A 147 -8.79 -13.52 -1.15
N ALA A 148 -10.08 -13.54 -1.49
CA ALA A 148 -10.83 -14.78 -1.63
C ALA A 148 -10.27 -15.68 -2.75
N PHE A 149 -9.83 -15.09 -3.86
CA PHE A 149 -9.13 -15.79 -4.92
C PHE A 149 -7.83 -16.41 -4.43
N PHE A 150 -7.00 -15.66 -3.70
CA PHE A 150 -5.76 -16.17 -3.11
C PHE A 150 -6.02 -17.36 -2.19
N LEU A 151 -6.98 -17.24 -1.26
CA LEU A 151 -7.31 -18.32 -0.33
C LEU A 151 -7.78 -19.61 -1.02
N LYS A 152 -8.36 -19.49 -2.22
CA LYS A 152 -8.82 -20.64 -3.03
C LYS A 152 -7.70 -21.26 -3.87
N ASN A 153 -6.76 -20.45 -4.37
CA ASN A 153 -5.80 -20.85 -5.40
C ASN A 153 -4.32 -20.84 -4.94
N ASN A 154 -4.06 -20.35 -3.72
CA ASN A 154 -2.74 -20.16 -3.13
C ASN A 154 -1.80 -19.26 -3.96
N ASN A 155 -2.37 -18.39 -4.81
CA ASN A 155 -1.69 -17.38 -5.60
C ASN A 155 -2.62 -16.19 -5.80
N ILE A 156 -2.05 -14.98 -5.89
CA ILE A 156 -2.84 -13.79 -6.19
C ILE A 156 -3.38 -13.84 -7.62
N TYR A 157 -4.49 -13.16 -7.88
CA TYR A 157 -4.95 -12.98 -9.25
C TYR A 157 -3.93 -12.08 -10.00
N PRO A 158 -3.29 -12.57 -11.08
CA PRO A 158 -2.05 -12.02 -11.62
C PRO A 158 -2.25 -10.92 -12.66
N TYR A 159 -3.46 -10.39 -12.79
CA TYR A 159 -3.79 -9.34 -13.75
C TYR A 159 -4.25 -8.07 -13.03
N SER A 160 -3.82 -6.92 -13.53
CA SER A 160 -4.29 -5.62 -13.05
C SER A 160 -5.76 -5.40 -13.43
N SER A 161 -6.47 -4.73 -12.55
CA SER A 161 -7.84 -4.26 -12.77
C SER A 161 -7.89 -2.97 -13.59
N PHE A 162 -6.80 -2.17 -13.65
CA PHE A 162 -6.76 -0.85 -14.31
C PHE A 162 -8.00 0.03 -14.01
N GLY A 163 -8.40 0.12 -12.74
CA GLY A 163 -9.59 0.87 -12.30
C GLY A 163 -10.93 0.15 -12.44
N ASP A 164 -10.97 -1.06 -13.00
CA ASP A 164 -12.17 -1.90 -13.11
C ASP A 164 -12.24 -2.92 -11.96
N ALA A 165 -12.80 -2.51 -10.82
CA ALA A 165 -12.92 -3.33 -9.62
C ALA A 165 -13.61 -4.66 -9.89
N LYS A 166 -13.03 -5.76 -9.41
CA LYS A 166 -13.63 -7.09 -9.54
C LYS A 166 -14.53 -7.38 -8.36
N GLU A 167 -15.80 -7.61 -8.67
CA GLU A 167 -16.84 -7.59 -7.66
C GLU A 167 -16.92 -8.88 -6.85
N SER A 168 -16.33 -9.98 -7.36
CA SER A 168 -16.37 -11.29 -6.73
C SER A 168 -15.21 -12.21 -7.14
N VAL A 169 -14.98 -13.25 -6.33
CA VAL A 169 -14.03 -14.34 -6.65
C VAL A 169 -14.48 -15.16 -7.86
N GLU A 170 -15.79 -15.28 -8.09
CA GLU A 170 -16.35 -15.96 -9.26
C GLU A 170 -16.03 -15.19 -10.55
N GLU A 171 -16.11 -13.86 -10.53
CA GLU A 171 -15.70 -13.02 -11.65
C GLU A 171 -14.22 -13.18 -11.94
N LEU A 172 -13.36 -13.08 -10.93
CA LEU A 172 -11.92 -13.29 -11.06
C LEU A 172 -11.58 -14.68 -11.60
N THR A 173 -12.28 -15.71 -11.13
CA THR A 173 -12.06 -17.10 -11.58
C THR A 173 -12.39 -17.24 -13.07
N ARG A 174 -13.55 -16.71 -13.51
CA ARG A 174 -13.94 -16.76 -14.93
C ARG A 174 -12.97 -15.98 -15.81
N ASP A 175 -12.65 -14.76 -15.42
CA ASP A 175 -11.73 -13.92 -16.20
C ASP A 175 -10.32 -14.56 -16.28
N PHE A 176 -9.85 -15.17 -15.19
CA PHE A 176 -8.61 -15.92 -15.19
C PHE A 176 -8.65 -17.08 -16.20
N GLU A 177 -9.70 -17.91 -16.17
CA GLU A 177 -9.89 -19.03 -17.11
C GLU A 177 -9.96 -18.55 -18.57
N ASP A 178 -10.69 -17.47 -18.82
CA ASP A 178 -10.85 -16.87 -20.16
C ASP A 178 -9.51 -16.33 -20.69
N LYS A 179 -8.74 -15.60 -19.88
CA LYS A 179 -7.41 -15.10 -20.24
C LYS A 179 -6.43 -16.24 -20.50
N GLN A 180 -6.42 -17.26 -19.65
CA GLN A 180 -5.57 -18.45 -19.82
C GLN A 180 -5.92 -19.18 -21.13
N SER A 181 -7.21 -19.39 -21.42
CA SER A 181 -7.64 -20.03 -22.67
C SER A 181 -7.33 -19.20 -23.92
N SER A 182 -7.27 -17.88 -23.77
CA SER A 182 -6.93 -16.92 -24.83
C SER A 182 -5.42 -16.74 -25.02
N GLY A 183 -4.59 -17.44 -24.24
CA GLY A 183 -3.14 -17.40 -24.36
C GLY A 183 -2.46 -16.18 -23.74
N TRP A 184 -3.12 -15.49 -22.80
CA TRP A 184 -2.47 -14.43 -22.04
C TRP A 184 -1.33 -14.99 -21.20
N GLY A 185 -0.26 -14.19 -21.06
CA GLY A 185 0.87 -14.52 -20.19
C GLY A 185 0.42 -14.73 -18.74
N LEU A 186 1.23 -15.48 -18.00
CA LEU A 186 1.01 -15.74 -16.58
C LEU A 186 2.33 -15.50 -15.86
N SER A 187 2.34 -14.49 -14.98
CA SER A 187 3.44 -14.22 -14.06
C SER A 187 2.84 -13.93 -12.70
N PHE A 188 3.42 -14.50 -11.66
CA PHE A 188 3.03 -14.25 -10.27
C PHE A 188 4.18 -13.56 -9.55
N PRO A 189 3.89 -12.79 -8.49
CA PRO A 189 4.94 -12.29 -7.61
C PRO A 189 5.84 -13.42 -7.12
N GLU A 190 7.15 -13.20 -7.11
CA GLU A 190 8.14 -14.26 -6.92
C GLU A 190 8.13 -14.87 -5.52
N VAL A 191 7.77 -14.10 -4.49
CA VAL A 191 7.81 -14.50 -3.10
C VAL A 191 6.42 -14.95 -2.67
N ASN A 192 6.26 -16.27 -2.48
CA ASN A 192 5.00 -16.91 -2.06
C ASN A 192 3.78 -16.58 -2.95
N GLY A 193 3.97 -16.09 -4.17
CA GLY A 193 2.88 -15.66 -5.04
C GLY A 193 2.16 -14.39 -4.56
N ILE A 194 2.81 -13.58 -3.70
CA ILE A 194 2.23 -12.38 -3.10
C ILE A 194 3.14 -11.16 -3.05
N LEU A 195 4.46 -11.30 -2.82
CA LEU A 195 5.41 -10.18 -2.86
C LEU A 195 6.35 -10.33 -4.06
N ASP A 196 6.76 -9.22 -4.64
CA ASP A 196 7.66 -9.22 -5.79
C ASP A 196 9.10 -9.44 -5.33
N ASP A 197 9.47 -8.81 -4.22
CA ASP A 197 10.81 -8.92 -3.64
C ASP A 197 10.80 -8.88 -2.11
N ILE A 198 11.86 -9.46 -1.54
CA ILE A 198 12.22 -9.36 -0.12
C ILE A 198 13.73 -9.14 -0.05
N ALA A 199 14.14 -7.99 0.49
CA ALA A 199 15.54 -7.61 0.71
C ALA A 199 16.46 -7.80 -0.53
N PHE A 200 15.95 -7.49 -1.73
CA PHE A 200 16.62 -7.67 -3.02
C PHE A 200 16.98 -9.12 -3.35
N GLN A 201 16.31 -10.10 -2.75
CA GLN A 201 16.62 -11.52 -2.94
C GLN A 201 15.77 -12.20 -4.03
N SER A 202 14.86 -11.48 -4.69
CA SER A 202 14.16 -12.00 -5.88
C SER A 202 15.11 -12.26 -7.04
N GLU A 203 14.74 -13.18 -7.95
CA GLU A 203 15.49 -13.47 -9.16
C GLU A 203 15.57 -12.23 -10.06
N GLU A 204 14.49 -11.45 -10.16
CA GLU A 204 14.47 -10.18 -10.88
C GLU A 204 15.48 -9.17 -10.30
N ALA A 205 15.47 -8.93 -8.98
CA ALA A 205 16.39 -8.01 -8.33
C ALA A 205 17.85 -8.45 -8.49
N GLN A 206 18.13 -9.74 -8.27
CA GLN A 206 19.48 -10.29 -8.44
C GLN A 206 19.95 -10.27 -9.90
N SER A 207 19.05 -10.47 -10.85
CA SER A 207 19.35 -10.36 -12.28
C SER A 207 19.69 -8.93 -12.67
N TYR A 208 18.92 -7.95 -12.19
CA TYR A 208 19.19 -6.53 -12.39
C TYR A 208 20.57 -6.13 -11.86
N ILE A 209 20.86 -6.45 -10.58
CA ILE A 209 22.16 -6.18 -9.95
C ILE A 209 23.31 -6.74 -10.80
N LYS A 210 23.17 -7.99 -11.26
CA LYS A 210 24.20 -8.64 -12.08
C LYS A 210 24.34 -8.04 -13.47
N GLU A 211 23.23 -7.71 -14.13
CA GLU A 211 23.21 -7.19 -15.51
C GLU A 211 23.82 -5.79 -15.59
N TYR A 212 23.48 -4.93 -14.63
CA TYR A 212 23.95 -3.54 -14.59
C TYR A 212 25.22 -3.34 -13.77
N GLY A 213 25.67 -4.36 -13.03
CA GLY A 213 26.88 -4.30 -12.21
C GLY A 213 26.71 -3.44 -10.96
N GLU A 214 25.47 -3.29 -10.49
CA GLU A 214 25.11 -2.53 -9.29
C GLU A 214 25.53 -3.28 -8.02
N SER A 215 25.78 -2.52 -6.96
CA SER A 215 25.96 -3.03 -5.60
C SER A 215 24.67 -2.90 -4.78
N ILE A 216 24.58 -3.65 -3.67
CA ILE A 216 23.45 -3.50 -2.74
C ILE A 216 23.41 -2.08 -2.15
N GLU A 217 24.58 -1.49 -1.92
CA GLU A 217 24.72 -0.12 -1.44
C GLU A 217 24.15 0.91 -2.43
N GLU A 218 24.29 0.69 -3.74
CA GLU A 218 23.68 1.52 -4.79
C GLU A 218 22.17 1.29 -4.86
N MET A 219 21.71 0.03 -4.80
CA MET A 219 20.28 -0.31 -4.80
C MET A 219 19.53 0.35 -3.63
N LEU A 220 20.16 0.42 -2.44
CA LEU A 220 19.59 1.06 -1.24
C LEU A 220 19.43 2.58 -1.35
N GLN A 221 19.93 3.21 -2.41
CA GLN A 221 19.67 4.64 -2.67
C GLN A 221 18.33 4.87 -3.36
N PHE A 222 17.74 3.83 -3.97
CA PHE A 222 16.46 3.90 -4.70
C PHE A 222 16.43 4.96 -5.82
N GLU A 223 17.59 5.36 -6.35
CA GLU A 223 17.70 6.37 -7.43
C GLU A 223 17.14 5.88 -8.78
N HIS A 224 16.93 4.56 -8.93
CA HIS A 224 16.32 3.94 -10.11
C HIS A 224 14.80 3.80 -10.00
N THR A 225 14.18 4.34 -8.94
CA THR A 225 12.73 4.33 -8.72
C THR A 225 12.14 5.72 -8.86
N ASN A 226 10.81 5.79 -9.03
CA ASN A 226 10.04 7.03 -9.04
C ASN A 226 9.51 7.41 -7.64
N LEU A 227 10.07 6.84 -6.57
CA LEU A 227 9.67 7.18 -5.20
C LEU A 227 9.85 8.69 -4.93
N LEU A 228 8.75 9.37 -4.59
CA LEU A 228 8.79 10.77 -4.18
C LEU A 228 9.65 10.98 -2.93
N HIS A 229 9.58 10.02 -2.01
CA HIS A 229 10.27 10.03 -0.73
C HIS A 229 10.84 8.65 -0.39
N VAL A 230 12.10 8.67 0.08
CA VAL A 230 12.77 7.50 0.65
C VAL A 230 13.03 7.79 2.14
N PRO A 231 12.57 6.93 3.07
CA PRO A 231 12.77 7.14 4.50
C PRO A 231 14.25 7.07 4.86
N LYS A 232 14.72 8.09 5.59
CA LYS A 232 16.12 8.20 6.01
C LYS A 232 16.24 8.41 7.51
N CYS A 233 17.25 7.78 8.09
CA CYS A 233 17.70 7.99 9.46
C CYS A 233 18.30 9.39 9.62
N ALA A 234 18.52 9.82 10.87
CA ALA A 234 19.11 11.14 11.15
C ALA A 234 20.53 11.33 10.58
N ASN A 235 21.27 10.23 10.35
CA ASN A 235 22.59 10.22 9.71
C ASN A 235 22.54 10.28 8.17
N GLY A 236 21.34 10.24 7.58
CA GLY A 236 21.10 10.29 6.13
C GLY A 236 21.07 8.93 5.43
N GLU A 237 21.29 7.82 6.14
CA GLU A 237 21.16 6.47 5.58
C GLU A 237 19.69 6.11 5.37
N THR A 238 19.40 5.36 4.30
CA THR A 238 18.06 4.82 4.03
C THR A 238 17.70 3.81 5.12
N PHE A 239 16.42 3.79 5.52
CA PHE A 239 15.90 2.73 6.38
C PHE A 239 16.16 1.35 5.75
N THR A 240 16.18 0.29 6.58
CA THR A 240 16.36 -1.06 6.05
C THR A 240 15.20 -1.40 5.13
N TYR A 241 15.49 -1.65 3.86
CA TYR A 241 14.51 -2.13 2.90
C TYR A 241 14.11 -3.57 3.22
N ILE A 242 12.81 -3.82 3.32
CA ILE A 242 12.25 -5.10 3.71
C ILE A 242 11.74 -5.89 2.51
N GLY A 243 11.06 -5.22 1.58
CA GLY A 243 10.52 -5.84 0.38
C GLY A 243 9.52 -4.96 -0.34
N SER A 244 8.94 -5.48 -1.42
CA SER A 244 7.96 -4.77 -2.24
C SER A 244 6.86 -5.67 -2.80
N PHE A 245 5.76 -5.06 -3.22
CA PHE A 245 4.71 -5.71 -3.99
C PHE A 245 4.04 -4.75 -4.98
N THR A 246 3.48 -5.30 -6.05
CA THR A 246 2.71 -4.58 -7.07
C THR A 246 1.32 -4.29 -6.53
N GLY A 247 0.98 -3.00 -6.37
CA GLY A 247 -0.26 -2.56 -5.71
C GLY A 247 -1.53 -2.99 -6.44
N TYR A 248 -1.52 -2.93 -7.78
CA TYR A 248 -2.65 -3.32 -8.64
C TYR A 248 -3.05 -4.80 -8.55
N TYR A 249 -2.24 -5.65 -7.92
CA TYR A 249 -2.62 -7.04 -7.65
C TYR A 249 -3.54 -7.19 -6.45
N PHE A 250 -3.80 -6.13 -5.70
CA PHE A 250 -4.55 -6.19 -4.44
C PHE A 250 -5.78 -5.28 -4.42
N GLN A 251 -5.94 -4.36 -5.36
CA GLN A 251 -7.06 -3.42 -5.40
C GLN A 251 -7.25 -2.83 -6.80
N ALA A 252 -8.39 -2.16 -7.03
CA ALA A 252 -8.78 -1.66 -8.35
C ALA A 252 -7.87 -0.53 -8.85
N PHE A 253 -7.56 0.41 -7.95
CA PHE A 253 -6.59 1.49 -8.11
C PHE A 253 -5.42 1.21 -7.18
N GLY A 254 -4.26 0.90 -7.73
CA GLY A 254 -3.05 0.56 -6.98
C GLY A 254 -1.88 1.46 -7.33
N ALA A 255 -0.84 1.40 -6.51
CA ALA A 255 0.48 1.84 -6.94
C ALA A 255 1.11 0.78 -7.85
N ASP A 256 2.04 1.19 -8.71
CA ASP A 256 2.81 0.26 -9.53
C ASP A 256 3.69 -0.60 -8.64
N SER A 257 4.33 0.02 -7.65
CA SER A 257 5.10 -0.65 -6.60
C SER A 257 4.78 -0.06 -5.22
N VAL A 258 4.78 -0.93 -4.21
CA VAL A 258 4.66 -0.55 -2.80
C VAL A 258 5.85 -1.12 -2.05
N TYR A 259 6.59 -0.27 -1.34
CA TYR A 259 7.82 -0.63 -0.65
C TYR A 259 7.62 -0.55 0.87
N LEU A 260 8.18 -1.52 1.59
CA LEU A 260 8.26 -1.50 3.04
C LEU A 260 9.71 -1.26 3.49
N PHE A 261 9.88 -0.28 4.37
CA PHE A 261 11.12 0.04 5.04
C PHE A 261 10.96 -0.05 6.55
N TYR A 262 12.06 -0.34 7.25
CA TYR A 262 12.08 -0.42 8.71
C TYR A 262 13.36 0.17 9.31
N ASP A 263 13.18 0.94 10.37
CA ASP A 263 14.26 1.39 11.24
C ASP A 263 14.07 0.76 12.63
N ARG A 264 15.08 -0.01 13.05
CA ARG A 264 15.07 -0.75 14.31
C ARG A 264 15.26 0.16 15.53
N ASP A 265 16.05 1.22 15.41
CA ASP A 265 16.38 2.09 16.54
C ASP A 265 15.20 3.03 16.84
N LEU A 266 14.51 3.49 15.81
CA LEU A 266 13.28 4.26 15.89
C LEU A 266 12.04 3.38 16.08
N VAL A 267 12.16 2.06 15.88
CA VAL A 267 11.07 1.09 15.92
C VAL A 267 9.93 1.54 15.00
N LYS A 268 10.29 1.83 13.74
CA LYS A 268 9.44 2.54 12.79
C LYS A 268 9.38 1.84 11.44
N ALA A 269 8.17 1.54 11.00
CA ALA A 269 7.90 1.04 9.66
C ALA A 269 7.42 2.18 8.76
N VAL A 270 7.85 2.17 7.51
CA VAL A 270 7.42 3.15 6.51
C VAL A 270 7.03 2.43 5.23
N ILE A 271 5.83 2.74 4.74
CA ILE A 271 5.35 2.31 3.42
C ILE A 271 5.53 3.47 2.44
N CYS A 272 6.09 3.20 1.26
CA CYS A 272 6.13 4.17 0.17
C CYS A 272 5.45 3.62 -1.08
N PHE A 273 4.75 4.48 -1.81
CA PHE A 273 4.08 4.16 -3.07
C PHE A 273 4.83 4.75 -4.25
N GLU A 274 4.92 4.00 -5.34
CA GLU A 274 5.54 4.41 -6.59
C GLU A 274 4.53 4.28 -7.75
N TYR A 275 4.58 5.25 -8.65
CA TYR A 275 3.78 5.29 -9.88
C TYR A 275 4.67 5.61 -11.10
N SER A 276 4.28 5.14 -12.27
CA SER A 276 4.95 5.38 -13.57
C SER A 276 4.46 6.62 -14.32
#